data_AF-A0A2N0NW59-F1
#
_entry.id   AF-A0A2N0NW59-F1
#
_cell.length_a   1.000
_cell.length_b   1.000
_cell.length_c   1.000
_cell.angle_alpha   90.00
_cell.angle_beta   90.00
_cell.angle_gamma   90.00
#
_symmetry.space_group_name_H-M   'P 1'
#
loop_
_entity.id
_entity.type
_entity.pdbx_description
1 polymer ?
#
loop_
_entity_poly.entity_id
_entity_poly.type
_entity_poly.pdbx_seq_one_letter_code
_entity_poly.pdbx_strand_id
1 'polypeptide(L)'
;MTHFYCLKCKKETETASEIQDMTTNGCYRLHGDCTICGMHKNTFTGIDWIIKKKTKEKKKETAAKRHQTVYNWQCKKLGQKILEANDACKQCIDKCLKEAKKRKTD
;
A
#
# COMPACT_ATOMS: atom_id res chain seq x y z
N MET A 1 23.42 11.18 -4.21
CA MET A 1 22.71 10.68 -3.01
C MET A 1 21.57 9.81 -3.46
N THR A 2 21.51 8.57 -2.98
CA THR A 2 20.44 7.63 -3.32
C THR A 2 19.10 8.08 -2.71
N HIS A 3 18.04 8.10 -3.53
CA HIS A 3 16.69 8.39 -3.07
C HIS A 3 16.01 7.11 -2.60
N PHE A 4 15.48 7.08 -1.39
CA PHE A 4 14.74 5.93 -0.89
C PHE A 4 13.39 6.36 -0.30
N TYR A 5 12.52 5.39 -0.06
CA TYR A 5 11.24 5.65 0.59
C TYR A 5 11.37 5.51 2.11
N CYS A 6 11.19 6.61 2.85
CA CYS A 6 11.19 6.55 4.30
C CYS A 6 9.82 6.12 4.82
N LEU A 7 9.73 4.93 5.44
CA LEU A 7 8.50 4.41 6.05
C LEU A 7 7.92 5.32 7.15
N LYS A 8 8.77 6.07 7.86
CA LYS A 8 8.34 7.01 8.91
C LYS A 8 7.72 8.27 8.31
N CYS A 9 8.41 8.91 7.35
CA CYS A 9 7.93 10.11 6.67
C CYS A 9 6.82 9.83 5.64
N LYS A 10 6.69 8.57 5.22
CA LYS A 10 5.84 8.12 4.11
C LYS A 10 6.12 8.86 2.78
N LYS A 11 7.36 9.33 2.60
CA LYS A 11 7.82 10.14 1.45
C LYS A 11 9.14 9.61 0.90
N GLU A 12 9.40 9.93 -0.36
CA GLU A 12 10.71 9.75 -1.00
C GLU A 12 11.68 10.82 -0.48
N THR A 13 12.89 10.41 -0.11
CA THR A 13 13.89 11.23 0.58
C THR A 13 15.27 10.83 0.10
N GLU A 14 16.25 11.73 0.22
CA GLU A 14 17.66 11.41 0.00
C GLU A 14 18.28 10.81 1.27
N THR A 15 19.28 9.94 1.11
CA THR A 15 20.18 9.50 2.19
C THR A 15 21.30 10.50 2.42
N ALA A 16 21.55 10.86 3.68
CA ALA A 16 22.74 11.66 4.04
C ALA A 16 24.02 10.81 4.14
N SER A 17 23.88 9.52 4.44
CA SER A 17 24.97 8.61 4.80
C SER A 17 24.81 7.29 4.03
N GLU A 18 25.12 7.32 2.74
CA GLU A 18 24.98 6.13 1.89
C GLU A 18 26.12 5.14 2.14
N ILE A 19 25.80 3.96 2.67
CA ILE A 19 26.72 2.83 2.77
C ILE A 19 26.08 1.63 2.06
N GLN A 20 26.87 0.91 1.26
CA GLN A 20 26.42 -0.28 0.55
C GLN A 20 27.21 -1.48 1.05
N ASP A 21 26.51 -2.44 1.64
CA ASP A 21 27.12 -3.66 2.17
C ASP A 21 26.56 -4.90 1.45
N MET A 22 27.44 -5.84 1.12
CA MET A 22 27.04 -7.16 0.64
C MET A 22 26.80 -8.07 1.84
N THR A 23 25.59 -8.61 1.96
CA THR A 23 25.29 -9.61 2.99
C THR A 23 25.91 -10.96 2.63
N THR A 24 26.10 -11.82 3.63
CA THR A 24 26.62 -13.20 3.48
C THR A 24 25.86 -14.05 2.47
N ASN A 25 24.59 -13.70 2.21
CA ASN A 25 23.73 -14.40 1.26
C ASN A 25 23.76 -13.79 -0.15
N GLY A 26 24.70 -12.88 -0.43
CA GLY A 26 24.88 -12.21 -1.72
C GLY A 26 23.89 -11.08 -2.00
N CYS A 27 23.03 -10.70 -1.05
CA CYS A 27 22.13 -9.55 -1.22
C CYS A 27 22.84 -8.24 -0.87
N TYR A 28 22.69 -7.21 -1.70
CA TYR A 28 23.16 -5.86 -1.36
C TYR A 28 22.19 -5.17 -0.40
N ARG A 29 22.77 -4.43 0.55
CA ARG A 29 22.05 -3.68 1.56
C ARG A 29 22.51 -2.24 1.52
N LEU A 30 21.56 -1.37 1.25
CA LEU A 30 21.73 0.07 1.28
C LEU A 30 21.35 0.58 2.67
N HIS A 31 22.35 1.15 3.35
CA HIS A 31 22.21 1.82 4.63
C HIS A 31 22.23 3.33 4.41
N GLY A 32 21.44 4.04 5.20
CA GLY A 32 21.62 5.48 5.35
C GLY A 32 20.49 6.18 6.07
N ASP A 33 20.78 7.41 6.48
CA ASP A 33 19.87 8.21 7.29
C ASP A 33 18.94 9.04 6.42
N CYS A 34 17.66 9.07 6.79
CA CYS A 34 16.69 9.97 6.16
C CYS A 34 17.02 11.42 6.50
N THR A 35 17.31 12.23 5.47
CA THR A 35 17.57 13.67 5.65
C THR A 35 16.41 14.43 6.30
N ILE A 36 15.17 13.94 6.16
CA ILE A 36 13.97 14.59 6.72
C ILE A 36 13.76 14.26 8.20
N CYS A 37 13.92 12.99 8.61
CA CYS A 37 13.57 12.57 9.98
C CYS A 37 14.73 11.97 10.79
N GLY A 38 15.95 11.98 10.24
CA GLY A 38 17.17 11.47 10.87
C GLY A 38 17.15 9.97 11.18
N MET A 39 16.16 9.23 10.68
CA MET A 39 16.03 7.80 10.99
C MET A 39 16.89 6.99 10.05
N HIS A 40 17.74 6.14 10.63
CA HIS A 40 18.53 5.16 9.91
C HIS A 40 17.62 4.16 9.18
N LYS A 41 17.96 3.85 7.92
CA LYS A 41 17.19 2.95 7.06
C LYS A 41 18.10 1.94 6.41
N ASN A 42 17.60 0.71 6.38
CA ASN A 42 18.23 -0.43 5.71
C ASN A 42 17.26 -0.90 4.64
N THR A 43 17.65 -0.79 3.38
CA THR A 43 16.86 -1.31 2.25
C THR A 43 17.68 -2.35 1.52
N PHE A 44 17.12 -3.54 1.32
CA PHE A 44 17.74 -4.55 0.46
C PHE A 44 17.52 -4.16 -1.00
N THR A 45 18.60 -4.15 -1.77
CA THR A 45 18.58 -3.85 -3.20
C THR A 45 19.25 -4.98 -3.97
N GLY A 46 18.77 -5.27 -5.18
CA GLY A 46 19.48 -6.15 -6.11
C GLY A 46 20.75 -5.48 -6.65
N ILE A 47 21.68 -6.28 -7.20
CA ILE A 47 22.96 -5.83 -7.77
C ILE A 47 22.75 -4.73 -8.82
N ASP A 48 21.70 -4.85 -9.65
CA ASP A 48 21.36 -3.90 -10.71
C ASP A 48 20.19 -2.96 -10.34
N TRP A 49 19.93 -2.74 -9.05
CA TRP A 49 18.77 -1.98 -8.62
C TRP A 49 18.94 -0.48 -8.86
N ILE A 50 18.50 -0.04 -10.04
CA ILE A 50 18.27 1.38 -10.32
C ILE A 50 16.93 1.76 -9.69
N ILE A 51 16.94 2.69 -8.73
CA ILE A 51 15.71 3.27 -8.18
C ILE A 51 15.06 4.11 -9.27
N LYS A 52 14.17 3.48 -10.04
CA LYS A 52 13.41 4.13 -11.10
C LYS A 52 12.52 5.20 -10.48
N LYS A 53 12.89 6.47 -10.64
CA LYS A 53 12.03 7.60 -10.30
C LYS A 53 10.70 7.42 -11.02
N LYS A 54 9.61 7.29 -10.27
CA LYS A 54 8.27 7.29 -10.87
C LYS A 54 8.01 8.65 -11.49
N THR A 55 7.49 8.68 -12.72
CA THR A 55 7.06 9.91 -13.38
C THR A 55 5.98 10.62 -12.55
N LYS A 56 5.81 11.93 -12.75
CA LYS A 56 4.83 12.74 -12.01
C LYS A 56 3.41 12.19 -12.19
N GLU A 57 3.09 11.72 -13.39
CA GLU A 57 1.81 11.11 -13.75
C GLU A 57 1.58 9.82 -12.96
N LYS A 58 2.58 8.93 -12.93
CA LYS A 58 2.50 7.65 -12.22
C LYS A 58 2.40 7.83 -10.70
N LYS A 59 3.01 8.90 -10.17
CA LYS A 59 2.83 9.31 -8.76
C LYS A 59 1.39 9.75 -8.47
N LYS A 60 0.80 10.59 -9.33
CA LYS A 60 -0.61 11.03 -9.21
C LYS A 60 -1.59 9.86 -9.31
N GLU A 61 -1.41 8.98 -10.29
CA GLU A 61 -2.24 7.79 -10.47
C GLU A 61 -2.18 6.87 -9.24
N THR A 62 -0.97 6.65 -8.69
CA THR A 62 -0.80 5.84 -7.47
C THR A 62 -1.50 6.50 -6.27
N ALA A 63 -1.42 7.82 -6.14
CA ALA A 63 -2.12 8.54 -5.08
C ALA A 63 -3.65 8.41 -5.22
N ALA A 64 -4.20 8.61 -6.41
CA ALA A 64 -5.63 8.43 -6.68
C ALA A 64 -6.11 7.01 -6.35
N LYS A 65 -5.36 5.98 -6.79
CA LYS A 65 -5.66 4.57 -6.44
C LYS A 65 -5.66 4.35 -4.93
N ARG A 66 -4.68 4.91 -4.20
CA ARG A 66 -4.65 4.81 -2.72
C ARG A 66 -5.88 5.46 -2.08
N HIS A 67 -6.27 6.65 -2.53
CA HIS A 67 -7.48 7.31 -2.04
C HIS A 67 -8.73 6.46 -2.32
N GLN A 68 -8.86 5.91 -3.53
CA GLN A 68 -9.97 5.03 -3.87
C GLN A 68 -9.99 3.78 -3.00
N THR A 69 -8.83 3.17 -2.74
CA THR A 69 -8.75 1.98 -1.87
C THR A 69 -9.17 2.29 -0.44
N VAL A 70 -8.71 3.42 0.13
CA VAL A 70 -9.10 3.85 1.48
C VAL A 70 -10.60 4.14 1.55
N TYR A 71 -11.15 4.84 0.56
CA TYR A 71 -12.58 5.12 0.48
C TYR A 71 -13.40 3.83 0.40
N ASN A 72 -13.04 2.91 -0.50
CA ASN A 72 -13.71 1.61 -0.63
C ASN A 72 -13.67 0.80 0.67
N TRP A 73 -12.56 0.85 1.41
CA TRP A 73 -12.45 0.21 2.73
C TRP A 73 -13.40 0.85 3.75
N GLN A 74 -13.49 2.18 3.78
CA GLN A 74 -14.42 2.91 4.66
C GLN A 74 -15.89 2.55 4.34
N CYS A 75 -16.26 2.54 3.05
CA CYS A 75 -17.60 2.14 2.62
C CYS A 75 -17.94 0.72 3.04
N LYS A 76 -17.03 -0.24 2.86
CA LYS A 76 -17.24 -1.63 3.30
C LYS A 76 -17.45 -1.71 4.81
N LYS A 77 -16.63 -1.01 5.58
CA LYS A 77 -16.73 -0.98 7.05
C LYS A 77 -18.05 -0.37 7.52
N LEU A 78 -18.50 0.71 6.90
CA LEU A 78 -19.79 1.34 7.20
C LEU A 78 -20.96 0.44 6.81
N GLY A 79 -20.92 -0.15 5.61
CA GLY A 79 -21.94 -1.09 5.16
C GLY A 79 -22.08 -2.28 6.10
N GLN A 80 -20.96 -2.83 6.60
CA GLN A 80 -20.98 -3.91 7.58
C GLN A 80 -21.62 -3.49 8.91
N LYS A 81 -21.31 -2.29 9.42
CA LYS A 81 -21.96 -1.76 10.63
C LYS A 81 -23.46 -1.59 10.48
N ILE A 82 -23.92 -1.08 9.33
CA ILE A 82 -25.34 -0.92 9.04
C ILE A 82 -26.02 -2.29 8.99
N LEU A 83 -25.37 -3.27 8.35
CA LEU A 83 -25.87 -4.63 8.28
C LEU A 83 -26.00 -5.26 9.67
N GLU A 84 -25.00 -5.11 10.52
CA GLU A 84 -25.00 -5.65 11.89
C GLU A 84 -26.10 -5.04 12.75
N ALA A 85 -26.36 -3.73 12.60
CA ALA A 85 -27.32 -2.97 13.40
C ALA A 85 -28.78 -3.11 12.94
N ASN A 86 -29.06 -3.56 11.71
CA ASN A 86 -30.41 -3.65 11.17
C ASN A 86 -30.71 -5.03 10.59
N ASP A 87 -31.47 -5.83 11.32
CA ASP A 87 -31.86 -7.18 10.90
C ASP A 87 -32.77 -7.19 9.66
N ALA A 88 -33.54 -6.12 9.39
CA ALA A 88 -34.30 -6.00 8.15
C ALA A 88 -33.37 -5.88 6.93
N CYS A 89 -32.20 -5.23 7.09
CA CYS A 89 -31.18 -5.21 6.03
C CYS A 89 -30.59 -6.60 5.78
N LYS A 90 -30.34 -7.40 6.84
CA LYS A 90 -29.88 -8.79 6.68
C LYS A 90 -30.90 -9.63 5.92
N GLN A 91 -32.18 -9.57 6.32
CA GLN A 91 -33.25 -10.32 5.67
C GLN A 91 -33.42 -9.94 4.20
N CYS A 92 -33.31 -8.65 3.87
CA CYS A 92 -33.35 -8.16 2.49
C CYS A 92 -32.19 -8.74 1.65
N ILE A 93 -30.96 -8.66 2.17
CA ILE A 93 -29.77 -9.21 1.48
C ILE A 93 -29.89 -10.72 1.29
N ASP A 94 -30.31 -11.46 2.31
CA ASP A 94 -30.49 -12.91 2.22
C ASP A 94 -31.51 -13.31 1.16
N LYS A 95 -32.61 -12.54 1.02
CA LYS A 95 -33.59 -12.75 -0.04
C LYS A 95 -32.98 -12.53 -1.42
N CYS A 96 -32.28 -11.42 -1.63
CA CYS A 96 -31.60 -11.14 -2.90
C CYS A 96 -30.55 -12.20 -3.25
N LEU A 97 -29.77 -12.69 -2.26
CA LEU A 97 -28.78 -13.74 -2.48
C LEU A 97 -29.43 -15.08 -2.86
N LYS A 98 -30.57 -15.43 -2.25
CA LYS A 98 -31.33 -16.63 -2.62
C LYS A 98 -31.89 -16.53 -4.03
N GLU A 99 -32.42 -15.37 -4.43
CA GLU A 99 -32.92 -15.14 -5.79
C GLU A 99 -31.80 -15.18 -6.84
N ALA A 100 -30.64 -14.60 -6.53
CA ALA A 100 -29.48 -14.63 -7.43
C ALA A 100 -28.92 -16.05 -7.63
N LYS A 101 -29.00 -16.93 -6.62
CA LYS A 101 -28.61 -18.34 -6.74
C LYS A 101 -29.58 -19.11 -7.62
N LYS A 102 -30.90 -18.88 -7.48
CA LYS A 102 -31.93 -19.52 -8.32
C LYS A 102 -31.72 -19.20 -9.81
N ARG A 103 -31.43 -17.94 -10.15
CA ARG A 103 -31.17 -17.51 -11.54
C ARG A 103 -29.88 -18.09 -12.17
N LYS A 104 -29.00 -18.73 -11.40
CA LYS A 104 -27.76 -19.34 -11.90
C LYS A 104 -27.88 -20.84 -12.13
N THR A 105 -28.98 -21.44 -11.67
CA THR A 105 -29.27 -22.88 -11.79
C THR A 105 -30.29 -23.19 -12.89
N ASP A 106 -30.88 -22.16 -13.49
CA ASP A 106 -31.67 -22.21 -14.72
C ASP A 106 -30.78 -21.88 -15.93
#